data_AF-A0A537YMB3-F1
#
_entry.id   AF-A0A537YMB3-F1
#
_cell.length_a   1.000
_cell.length_b   1.000
_cell.length_c   1.000
_cell.angle_alpha   90.00
_cell.angle_beta   90.00
_cell.angle_gamma   90.00
#
_symmetry.space_group_name_H-M   'P 1'
#
loop_
_entity.id
_entity.type
_entity.pdbx_description
1 polymer ?
#
loop_
_entity_poly.entity_id
_entity_poly.type
_entity_poly.pdbx_seq_one_letter_code
_entity_poly.pdbx_strand_id
1 'polypeptide(L)'
;MEAKIAIGSLGSAAGMVETPWGASDSLRERMLPPGPGTPAEDVARNQRERLFGAMVASVATRGYAATRVTDLIELSGISRRSFYDLFPDKEACFKAVVEEIVGEKVRQADPGELDGEERARRRFKKLTEVVIEQPAAARLCLIEAYAAGIEALRPIEDAVAAVEKLMQIRTVEMPDRAGTPPEMIIALVGAAMEVIRTRLRRGAEAELLQLSDPLMDFLLSYRPPPQPLRLATRPPSSAPETLAGHDHEERALRAFAVVVAERGYENATIEEVVKRASMSPTTFYANFEGKRDALMAAIDSAGAHTAAAILPAFRRTPDWPTAVRVAYSGLFNFMASRPAMAHLLFVDVYAAGPDALARREEAMPSLARIAEEGRQRSPEVPALAVEAIAGAVYSLAYRQTRDGGAGSLPALAPLCTYLTLAPFIGTERACAAANGEGRPDVFPEQHEVGRERSLIIYALNRLEHPADAEELSRELEMSSAEVAAHLDELVAEGSVKRVREESPEGGALYWVNLPIIEDAEWETFSQPQREKISKHIGYLVLEDVMQSVKAKVFDRRPERFLTRFGGRVDERGMVELGNLHNETLRASLEIVKRNEERLAEEDEAGIPIRAVQAVFEMPPESGGEIRQEE
;
A
#
# COMPACT_ATOMS: atom_id res chain seq x y z
N MET A 1 6.46 -54.19 -37.53
CA MET A 1 7.54 -54.09 -36.52
C MET A 1 7.06 -53.11 -35.47
N GLU A 2 6.23 -53.62 -34.55
CA GLU A 2 5.62 -52.87 -33.46
C GLU A 2 6.64 -52.74 -32.32
N ALA A 3 6.87 -51.53 -31.83
CA ALA A 3 7.63 -51.29 -30.61
C ALA A 3 6.66 -50.90 -29.49
N LYS A 4 6.33 -51.88 -28.65
CA LYS A 4 5.68 -51.69 -27.35
C LYS A 4 6.54 -50.77 -26.48
N ILE A 5 6.04 -49.58 -26.17
CA ILE A 5 6.54 -48.78 -25.06
C ILE A 5 5.96 -49.40 -23.78
N ALA A 6 6.83 -50.03 -23.00
CA ALA A 6 6.49 -50.61 -21.72
C ALA A 6 6.10 -49.49 -20.74
N ILE A 7 4.87 -49.57 -20.23
CA ILE A 7 4.38 -48.83 -19.07
C ILE A 7 5.12 -49.41 -17.86
N GLY A 8 6.26 -48.82 -17.53
CA GLY A 8 7.06 -49.13 -16.34
C GLY A 8 6.64 -48.27 -15.16
N SER A 9 6.27 -48.95 -14.06
CA SER A 9 6.17 -48.48 -12.67
C SER A 9 6.59 -47.02 -12.39
N LEU A 10 5.59 -46.18 -12.10
CA LEU A 10 5.75 -44.84 -11.52
C LEU A 10 6.00 -44.86 -9.99
N GLY A 11 6.26 -46.03 -9.39
CA GLY A 11 6.65 -46.12 -7.98
C GLY A 11 8.16 -46.14 -7.83
N SER A 12 8.81 -44.97 -7.63
CA SER A 12 10.18 -44.85 -7.08
C SER A 12 10.74 -43.41 -6.99
N ALA A 13 10.03 -42.36 -7.44
CA ALA A 13 10.63 -41.01 -7.56
C ALA A 13 10.18 -39.97 -6.51
N ALA A 14 9.49 -40.37 -5.43
CA ALA A 14 9.34 -39.49 -4.26
C ALA A 14 10.52 -39.77 -3.33
N GLY A 15 11.44 -38.82 -3.21
CA GLY A 15 12.52 -38.90 -2.21
C GLY A 15 11.95 -39.11 -0.81
N MET A 16 12.74 -39.73 0.06
CA MET A 16 12.42 -39.91 1.48
C MET A 16 12.01 -38.55 2.09
N VAL A 17 10.76 -38.44 2.56
CA VAL A 17 10.26 -37.24 3.24
C VAL A 17 10.22 -37.51 4.74
N GLU A 18 10.92 -36.69 5.50
CA GLU A 18 10.83 -36.69 6.97
C GLU A 18 9.50 -36.09 7.43
N THR A 19 8.84 -36.78 8.36
CA THR A 19 7.57 -36.33 8.94
C THR A 19 7.62 -36.45 10.46
N PRO A 20 6.71 -35.78 11.20
CA PRO A 20 6.62 -35.94 12.66
C PRO A 20 6.35 -37.40 13.10
N TRP A 21 5.89 -38.25 12.19
CA TRP A 21 5.62 -39.67 12.40
C TRP A 21 6.67 -40.59 11.75
N GLY A 22 7.86 -40.05 11.43
CA GLY A 22 8.97 -40.78 10.82
C GLY A 22 9.03 -40.66 9.30
N ALA A 23 10.11 -41.20 8.72
CA ALA A 23 10.38 -41.16 7.29
C ALA A 23 9.29 -41.88 6.47
N SER A 24 8.89 -41.27 5.34
CA SER A 24 7.76 -41.70 4.53
C SER A 24 7.84 -43.13 4.00
N ASP A 25 9.04 -43.66 3.78
CA ASP A 25 9.29 -45.03 3.29
C ASP A 25 9.19 -46.10 4.40
N SER A 26 9.48 -45.71 5.65
CA SER A 26 9.40 -46.59 6.83
C SER A 26 7.98 -46.70 7.42
N LEU A 27 7.02 -45.87 6.98
CA LEU A 27 5.67 -45.83 7.58
C LEU A 27 4.98 -47.20 7.58
N ARG A 28 5.14 -47.99 6.51
CA ARG A 28 4.55 -49.35 6.41
C ARG A 28 5.18 -50.34 7.38
N GLU A 29 6.46 -50.17 7.70
CA GLU A 29 7.21 -51.06 8.61
C GLU A 29 6.70 -50.92 10.05
N ARG A 30 6.11 -49.77 10.39
CA ARG A 30 5.46 -49.50 11.69
C ARG A 30 4.08 -50.17 11.84
N MET A 31 3.63 -50.94 10.86
CA MET A 31 2.35 -51.65 10.93
C MET A 31 2.37 -52.71 12.04
N LEU A 32 1.36 -52.67 12.92
CA LEU A 32 1.22 -53.67 13.97
C LEU A 32 0.92 -55.06 13.38
N PRO A 33 1.50 -56.15 13.91
CA PRO A 33 1.19 -57.50 13.46
C PRO A 33 -0.30 -57.84 13.66
N PRO A 34 -0.95 -58.51 12.70
CA PRO A 34 -2.31 -58.97 12.88
C PRO A 34 -2.37 -60.08 13.94
N GLY A 35 -3.22 -59.93 14.96
CA GLY A 35 -3.41 -60.96 15.97
C GLY A 35 -4.38 -60.59 17.10
N PRO A 36 -4.93 -61.57 17.83
CA PRO A 36 -5.75 -61.33 19.01
C PRO A 36 -4.86 -60.80 20.15
N GLY A 37 -5.16 -59.60 20.67
CA GLY A 37 -4.49 -59.06 21.86
C GLY A 37 -4.15 -57.57 21.82
N THR A 38 -4.17 -56.92 20.65
CA THR A 38 -4.01 -55.46 20.57
C THR A 38 -5.36 -54.77 20.76
N PRO A 39 -5.51 -53.84 21.72
CA PRO A 39 -6.71 -53.04 21.87
C PRO A 39 -7.10 -52.32 20.58
N ALA A 40 -8.40 -52.26 20.27
CA ALA A 40 -8.88 -51.60 19.05
C ALA A 40 -8.44 -50.13 18.96
N GLU A 41 -8.34 -49.44 20.10
CA GLU A 41 -7.86 -48.07 20.19
C GLU A 41 -6.38 -47.93 19.80
N ASP A 42 -5.52 -48.88 20.19
CA ASP A 42 -4.10 -48.88 19.83
C ASP A 42 -3.90 -49.15 18.33
N VAL A 43 -4.72 -50.04 17.75
CA VAL A 43 -4.73 -50.28 16.30
C VAL A 43 -5.16 -49.01 15.56
N ALA A 44 -6.24 -48.36 16.00
CA ALA A 44 -6.73 -47.12 15.40
C ALA A 44 -5.70 -45.98 15.51
N ARG A 45 -5.02 -45.84 16.66
CA ARG A 45 -3.93 -44.85 16.87
C ARG A 45 -2.77 -45.11 15.90
N ASN A 46 -2.27 -46.34 15.81
CA ASN A 46 -1.19 -46.68 14.89
C ASN A 46 -1.57 -46.43 13.41
N GLN A 47 -2.80 -46.77 13.02
CA GLN A 47 -3.29 -46.49 11.67
C GLN A 47 -3.41 -44.99 11.39
N ARG A 48 -3.89 -44.20 12.36
CA ARG A 48 -3.94 -42.73 12.28
C ARG A 48 -2.56 -42.11 12.11
N GLU A 49 -1.59 -42.48 12.95
CA GLU A 49 -0.22 -41.94 12.86
C GLU A 49 0.43 -42.23 11.51
N ARG A 50 0.26 -43.44 10.96
CA ARG A 50 0.76 -43.78 9.62
C ARG A 50 0.07 -42.98 8.52
N LEU A 51 -1.25 -42.78 8.63
CA LEU A 51 -1.99 -41.90 7.72
C LEU A 51 -1.53 -40.44 7.80
N PHE A 52 -1.22 -39.97 9.01
CA PHE A 52 -0.74 -38.61 9.21
C PHE A 52 0.62 -38.38 8.57
N GLY A 53 1.57 -39.31 8.76
CA GLY A 53 2.84 -39.30 8.03
C GLY A 53 2.64 -39.33 6.52
N ALA A 54 1.73 -40.20 6.02
CA ALA A 54 1.43 -40.28 4.59
C ALA A 54 0.82 -38.99 4.02
N MET A 55 -0.06 -38.31 4.78
CA MET A 55 -0.63 -37.03 4.39
C MET A 55 0.45 -35.96 4.29
N VAL A 56 1.30 -35.81 5.31
CA VAL A 56 2.42 -34.85 5.29
C VAL A 56 3.32 -35.11 4.08
N ALA A 57 3.74 -36.37 3.87
CA ALA A 57 4.65 -36.72 2.77
C ALA A 57 4.02 -36.50 1.38
N SER A 58 2.76 -36.87 1.19
CA SER A 58 2.05 -36.67 -0.09
C SER A 58 1.84 -35.20 -0.39
N VAL A 59 1.44 -34.41 0.60
CA VAL A 59 1.22 -32.97 0.46
C VAL A 59 2.54 -32.24 0.19
N ALA A 60 3.62 -32.60 0.88
CA ALA A 60 4.93 -31.99 0.66
C ALA A 60 5.48 -32.24 -0.76
N THR A 61 5.18 -33.40 -1.35
CA THR A 61 5.69 -33.77 -2.68
C THR A 61 4.82 -33.31 -3.83
N ARG A 62 3.49 -33.20 -3.64
CA ARG A 62 2.53 -32.98 -4.73
C ARG A 62 1.59 -31.79 -4.49
N GLY A 63 1.57 -31.23 -3.29
CA GLY A 63 0.56 -30.28 -2.83
C GLY A 63 -0.74 -30.96 -2.38
N TYR A 64 -1.58 -30.22 -1.65
CA TYR A 64 -2.86 -30.74 -1.14
C TYR A 64 -3.85 -31.05 -2.27
N ALA A 65 -3.98 -30.16 -3.25
CA ALA A 65 -4.94 -30.31 -4.35
C ALA A 65 -4.70 -31.59 -5.16
N ALA A 66 -3.43 -31.94 -5.42
CA ALA A 66 -3.07 -33.14 -6.19
C ALA A 66 -3.04 -34.43 -5.37
N THR A 67 -2.99 -34.35 -4.03
CA THR A 67 -2.98 -35.52 -3.14
C THR A 67 -4.32 -36.27 -3.20
N ARG A 68 -4.27 -37.59 -3.39
CA ARG A 68 -5.45 -38.47 -3.46
C ARG A 68 -5.45 -39.47 -2.30
N VAL A 69 -6.65 -39.92 -1.91
CA VAL A 69 -6.82 -40.98 -0.89
C VAL A 69 -6.05 -42.25 -1.26
N THR A 70 -5.91 -42.56 -2.56
CA THR A 70 -5.11 -43.69 -3.05
C THR A 70 -3.63 -43.55 -2.69
N ASP A 71 -3.07 -42.34 -2.82
CA ASP A 71 -1.68 -42.06 -2.48
C ASP A 71 -1.44 -42.25 -0.97
N LEU A 72 -2.39 -41.80 -0.15
CA LEU A 72 -2.32 -41.92 1.31
C LEU A 72 -2.35 -43.39 1.75
N ILE A 73 -3.25 -44.18 1.19
CA ILE A 73 -3.37 -45.62 1.46
C ILE A 73 -2.11 -46.36 1.02
N GLU A 74 -1.58 -46.03 -0.16
CA GLU A 74 -0.33 -46.61 -0.63
C GLU A 74 0.82 -46.28 0.31
N LEU A 75 1.04 -45.02 0.69
CA LEU A 75 2.16 -44.65 1.57
C LEU A 75 2.00 -45.22 2.99
N SER A 76 0.81 -45.14 3.58
CA SER A 76 0.57 -45.57 4.97
C SER A 76 0.46 -47.09 5.13
N GLY A 77 0.10 -47.82 4.08
CA GLY A 77 -0.16 -49.27 4.14
C GLY A 77 -1.46 -49.63 4.89
N ILE A 78 -2.45 -48.73 4.93
CA ILE A 78 -3.79 -49.04 5.45
C ILE A 78 -4.74 -49.42 4.32
N SER A 79 -5.84 -50.12 4.60
CA SER A 79 -6.84 -50.42 3.57
C SER A 79 -7.74 -49.21 3.28
N ARG A 80 -8.36 -49.16 2.08
CA ARG A 80 -9.37 -48.14 1.75
C ARG A 80 -10.54 -48.14 2.73
N ARG A 81 -10.97 -49.32 3.18
CA ARG A 81 -12.03 -49.43 4.19
C ARG A 81 -11.60 -48.79 5.51
N SER A 82 -10.40 -49.12 5.99
CA SER A 82 -9.84 -48.54 7.22
C SER A 82 -9.68 -47.03 7.14
N PHE A 83 -9.37 -46.46 5.97
CA PHE A 83 -9.37 -45.01 5.78
C PHE A 83 -10.75 -44.42 6.08
N TYR A 84 -11.79 -44.95 5.42
CA TYR A 84 -13.16 -44.44 5.58
C TYR A 84 -13.79 -44.76 6.95
N ASP A 85 -13.30 -45.78 7.64
CA ASP A 85 -13.67 -46.04 9.04
C ASP A 85 -13.11 -44.96 9.99
N LEU A 86 -11.96 -44.35 9.66
CA LEU A 86 -11.30 -43.32 10.47
C LEU A 86 -11.69 -41.88 10.09
N PHE A 87 -11.89 -41.63 8.79
CA PHE A 87 -12.15 -40.29 8.24
C PHE A 87 -13.15 -40.38 7.08
N PRO A 88 -14.15 -39.48 7.02
CA PRO A 88 -15.13 -39.49 5.92
C PRO A 88 -14.49 -39.16 4.56
N ASP A 89 -13.44 -38.33 4.54
CA ASP A 89 -12.77 -37.85 3.33
C ASP A 89 -11.33 -37.38 3.60
N LYS A 90 -10.68 -36.87 2.54
CA LYS A 90 -9.31 -36.32 2.58
C LYS A 90 -9.22 -35.05 3.45
N GLU A 91 -10.24 -34.20 3.43
CA GLU A 91 -10.26 -32.91 4.14
C GLU A 91 -10.32 -33.12 5.65
N ALA A 92 -11.18 -34.01 6.12
CA ALA A 92 -11.26 -34.42 7.51
C ALA A 92 -9.96 -35.06 8.02
N CYS A 93 -9.31 -35.88 7.18
CA CYS A 93 -7.99 -36.43 7.49
C CYS A 93 -6.93 -35.33 7.60
N PHE A 94 -6.91 -34.38 6.64
CA PHE A 94 -5.97 -33.26 6.63
C PHE A 94 -6.15 -32.35 7.86
N LYS A 95 -7.39 -31.99 8.19
CA LYS A 95 -7.72 -31.20 9.38
C LYS A 95 -7.20 -31.88 10.66
N ALA A 96 -7.43 -33.18 10.80
CA ALA A 96 -6.96 -33.93 11.96
C ALA A 96 -5.42 -33.95 12.06
N VAL A 97 -4.70 -34.00 10.93
CA VAL A 97 -3.24 -33.85 10.90
C VAL A 97 -2.81 -32.47 11.41
N VAL A 98 -3.47 -31.42 10.94
CA VAL A 98 -3.19 -30.04 11.38
C VAL A 98 -3.46 -29.88 12.87
N GLU A 99 -4.59 -30.38 13.38
CA GLU A 99 -4.95 -30.34 14.80
C GLU A 99 -3.91 -31.06 15.67
N GLU A 100 -3.41 -32.21 15.22
CA GLU A 100 -2.38 -32.95 15.96
C GLU A 100 -1.04 -32.19 15.99
N ILE A 101 -0.59 -31.68 14.84
CA ILE A 101 0.66 -30.90 14.73
C ILE A 101 0.57 -29.64 15.60
N VAL A 102 -0.48 -28.86 15.44
CA VAL A 102 -0.66 -27.58 16.14
C VAL A 102 -0.90 -27.81 17.63
N GLY A 103 -1.77 -28.75 17.98
CA GLY A 103 -2.11 -29.07 19.37
C GLY A 103 -0.89 -29.51 20.18
N GLU A 104 -0.01 -30.32 19.60
CA GLU A 104 1.24 -30.71 20.26
C GLU A 104 2.16 -29.51 20.49
N LYS A 105 2.28 -28.60 19.52
CA LYS A 105 3.14 -27.42 19.64
C LYS A 105 2.58 -26.39 20.61
N VAL A 106 1.27 -26.20 20.68
CA VAL A 106 0.62 -25.36 21.69
C VAL A 106 0.82 -25.93 23.09
N ARG A 107 0.74 -27.26 23.30
CA ARG A 107 1.02 -27.90 24.59
C ARG A 107 2.46 -27.75 25.05
N GLN A 108 3.42 -27.79 24.11
CA GLN A 108 4.84 -27.62 24.39
C GLN A 108 5.22 -26.15 24.67
N ALA A 109 4.34 -25.19 24.38
CA ALA A 109 4.57 -23.78 24.67
C ALA A 109 4.36 -23.50 26.17
N ASP A 110 5.47 -23.33 26.90
CA ASP A 110 5.53 -23.06 28.35
C ASP A 110 4.69 -21.81 28.75
N PRO A 111 3.65 -21.94 29.61
CA PRO A 111 2.88 -20.81 30.15
C PRO A 111 3.52 -20.12 31.38
N GLY A 112 4.68 -20.57 31.88
CA GLY A 112 5.33 -20.10 33.12
C GLY A 112 6.25 -18.86 33.02
N GLU A 113 6.55 -18.29 34.20
CA GLU A 113 6.97 -16.91 34.56
C GLU A 113 8.21 -16.22 33.93
N LEU A 114 8.17 -14.89 34.05
CA LEU A 114 9.11 -13.78 33.74
C LEU A 114 9.39 -13.48 32.26
N ASP A 115 9.04 -12.23 31.94
CA ASP A 115 8.63 -11.66 30.67
C ASP A 115 9.77 -10.82 30.09
N GLY A 116 10.10 -11.02 28.81
CA GLY A 116 11.17 -10.24 28.20
C GLY A 116 11.47 -10.65 26.77
N GLU A 117 12.06 -9.73 26.03
CA GLU A 117 12.49 -9.88 24.63
C GLU A 117 13.31 -11.17 24.42
N GLU A 118 14.14 -11.55 25.38
CA GLU A 118 14.96 -12.77 25.35
C GLU A 118 14.13 -14.07 25.28
N ARG A 119 12.99 -14.15 25.98
CA ARG A 119 12.11 -15.32 25.89
C ARG A 119 11.36 -15.33 24.55
N ALA A 120 10.96 -14.17 24.03
CA ALA A 120 10.38 -14.06 22.70
C ALA A 120 11.37 -14.57 21.64
N ARG A 121 12.65 -14.19 21.75
CA ARG A 121 13.74 -14.72 20.90
C ARG A 121 13.86 -16.23 21.01
N ARG A 122 13.92 -16.79 22.22
CA ARG A 122 13.99 -18.26 22.40
C ARG A 122 12.80 -18.99 21.81
N ARG A 123 11.57 -18.47 21.99
CA ARG A 123 10.35 -19.07 21.43
C ARG A 123 10.36 -19.02 19.91
N PHE A 124 10.70 -17.87 19.32
CA PHE A 124 10.80 -17.73 17.87
C PHE A 124 11.89 -18.62 17.29
N LYS A 125 13.06 -18.67 17.93
CA LYS A 125 14.13 -19.60 17.57
C LYS A 125 13.65 -21.04 17.59
N LYS A 126 12.95 -21.46 18.65
CA LYS A 126 12.41 -22.83 18.72
C LYS A 126 11.40 -23.12 17.61
N LEU A 127 10.56 -22.14 17.24
CA LEU A 127 9.67 -22.25 16.10
C LEU A 127 10.46 -22.44 14.80
N THR A 128 11.50 -21.62 14.55
CA THR A 128 12.34 -21.77 13.34
C THR A 128 13.08 -23.10 13.29
N GLU A 129 13.59 -23.59 14.43
CA GLU A 129 14.21 -24.92 14.53
C GLU A 129 13.21 -26.02 14.14
N VAL A 130 11.97 -25.95 14.61
CA VAL A 130 10.92 -26.90 14.24
C VAL A 130 10.61 -26.83 12.74
N VAL A 131 10.57 -25.63 12.14
CA VAL A 131 10.36 -25.48 10.70
C VAL A 131 11.49 -26.11 9.90
N ILE A 132 12.74 -25.97 10.35
CA ILE A 132 13.93 -26.54 9.71
C ILE A 132 13.97 -28.07 9.88
N GLU A 133 13.63 -28.58 11.06
CA GLU A 133 13.61 -30.02 11.37
C GLU A 133 12.46 -30.74 10.66
N GLN A 134 11.33 -30.07 10.46
CA GLN A 134 10.09 -30.65 9.92
C GLN A 134 9.47 -29.78 8.81
N PRO A 135 10.20 -29.52 7.70
CA PRO A 135 9.75 -28.60 6.65
C PRO A 135 8.49 -29.10 5.94
N ALA A 136 8.33 -30.42 5.78
CA ALA A 136 7.14 -31.01 5.18
C ALA A 136 5.87 -30.73 6.01
N ALA A 137 5.95 -30.86 7.34
CA ALA A 137 4.85 -30.55 8.23
C ALA A 137 4.59 -29.03 8.31
N ALA A 138 5.64 -28.23 8.37
CA ALA A 138 5.52 -26.77 8.36
C ALA A 138 4.88 -26.25 7.07
N ARG A 139 5.26 -26.79 5.91
CA ARG A 139 4.62 -26.50 4.62
C ARG A 139 3.15 -26.90 4.62
N LEU A 140 2.82 -28.09 5.14
CA LEU A 140 1.43 -28.54 5.25
C LEU A 140 0.58 -27.52 6.01
N CYS A 141 1.05 -27.05 7.17
CA CYS A 141 0.32 -26.08 7.98
C CYS A 141 0.33 -24.66 7.39
N LEU A 142 1.50 -24.11 7.08
CA LEU A 142 1.64 -22.66 6.80
C LEU A 142 1.39 -22.28 5.34
N ILE A 143 1.33 -23.25 4.43
CA ILE A 143 1.13 -23.04 3.00
C ILE A 143 -0.09 -23.81 2.48
N GLU A 144 -0.12 -25.13 2.69
CA GLU A 144 -1.09 -26.01 2.00
C GLU A 144 -2.46 -26.04 2.69
N ALA A 145 -2.53 -25.71 3.98
CA ALA A 145 -3.80 -25.66 4.73
C ALA A 145 -4.81 -24.70 4.11
N TYR A 146 -4.34 -23.66 3.42
CA TYR A 146 -5.23 -22.72 2.74
C TYR A 146 -5.98 -23.35 1.57
N ALA A 147 -5.35 -24.26 0.82
CA ALA A 147 -6.00 -25.02 -0.25
C ALA A 147 -6.93 -26.12 0.27
N ALA A 148 -6.83 -26.48 1.56
CA ALA A 148 -7.68 -27.47 2.20
C ALA A 148 -9.02 -26.90 2.73
N GLY A 149 -9.23 -25.59 2.58
CA GLY A 149 -10.46 -24.91 2.99
C GLY A 149 -10.41 -24.34 4.41
N ILE A 150 -11.43 -23.52 4.73
CA ILE A 150 -11.45 -22.74 5.99
C ILE A 150 -11.49 -23.62 7.25
N GLU A 151 -12.09 -24.80 7.17
CA GLU A 151 -12.17 -25.74 8.29
C GLU A 151 -10.82 -26.38 8.63
N ALA A 152 -9.96 -26.58 7.63
CA ALA A 152 -8.59 -27.03 7.83
C ALA A 152 -7.67 -25.91 8.35
N LEU A 153 -8.00 -24.64 8.10
CA LEU A 153 -7.26 -23.47 8.61
C LEU A 153 -7.58 -23.14 10.06
N ARG A 154 -8.81 -23.40 10.51
CA ARG A 154 -9.28 -22.98 11.84
C ARG A 154 -8.33 -23.33 12.99
N PRO A 155 -7.76 -24.56 13.09
CA PRO A 155 -6.82 -24.86 14.18
C PRO A 155 -5.56 -23.98 14.17
N ILE A 156 -5.09 -23.58 12.98
CA ILE A 156 -3.93 -22.69 12.82
C ILE A 156 -4.32 -21.27 13.21
N GLU A 157 -5.48 -20.79 12.76
CA GLU A 157 -5.99 -19.47 13.12
C GLU A 157 -6.21 -19.35 14.63
N ASP A 158 -6.78 -20.37 15.27
CA ASP A 158 -6.99 -20.41 16.72
C ASP A 158 -5.65 -20.37 17.48
N ALA A 159 -4.64 -21.10 17.01
CA ALA A 159 -3.31 -21.08 17.61
C ALA A 159 -2.61 -19.72 17.44
N VAL A 160 -2.72 -19.10 16.26
CA VAL A 160 -2.20 -17.75 16.00
C VAL A 160 -2.92 -16.72 16.89
N ALA A 161 -4.24 -16.79 16.98
CA ALA A 161 -5.03 -15.90 17.83
C ALA A 161 -4.70 -16.08 19.32
N ALA A 162 -4.41 -17.30 19.77
CA ALA A 162 -3.95 -17.55 21.14
C ALA A 162 -2.58 -16.89 21.42
N VAL A 163 -1.65 -16.95 20.46
CA VAL A 163 -0.35 -16.28 20.56
C VAL A 163 -0.53 -14.76 20.59
N GLU A 164 -1.34 -14.20 19.70
CA GLU A 164 -1.63 -12.75 19.65
C GLU A 164 -2.28 -12.27 20.95
N LYS A 165 -3.25 -13.01 21.48
CA LYS A 165 -3.90 -12.68 22.76
C LYS A 165 -2.93 -12.73 23.92
N LEU A 166 -2.03 -13.72 23.95
CA LEU A 166 -0.96 -13.77 24.95
C LEU A 166 -0.05 -12.55 24.84
N MET A 167 0.38 -12.19 23.62
CA MET A 167 1.18 -10.99 23.39
C MET A 167 0.46 -9.72 23.85
N GLN A 168 -0.84 -9.58 23.57
CA GLN A 168 -1.66 -8.44 24.00
C GLN A 168 -1.66 -8.28 25.52
N ILE A 169 -1.94 -9.35 26.27
CA ILE A 169 -1.94 -9.33 27.74
C ILE A 169 -0.58 -8.85 28.27
N ARG A 170 0.51 -9.38 27.70
CA ARG A 170 1.88 -9.06 28.14
C ARG A 170 2.32 -7.64 27.79
N THR A 171 1.93 -7.12 26.63
CA THR A 171 2.30 -5.74 26.25
C THR A 171 1.74 -4.68 27.20
N VAL A 172 0.63 -4.95 27.88
CA VAL A 172 0.07 -4.06 28.92
C VAL A 172 0.94 -4.05 30.18
N GLU A 173 1.64 -5.14 30.47
CA GLU A 173 2.49 -5.29 31.66
C GLU A 173 3.90 -4.68 31.46
N MET A 174 4.27 -4.34 30.23
CA MET A 174 5.58 -3.76 29.87
C MET A 174 5.49 -2.24 29.69
N PRO A 175 6.18 -1.41 30.51
CA PRO A 175 6.06 0.04 30.45
C PRO A 175 6.39 0.67 29.08
N ASP A 176 7.39 0.15 28.36
CA ASP A 176 7.81 0.65 27.04
C ASP A 176 6.93 0.14 25.88
N ARG A 177 5.99 -0.77 26.16
CA ARG A 177 5.04 -1.34 25.18
C ARG A 177 3.58 -1.11 25.55
N ALA A 178 3.33 -0.49 26.70
CA ALA A 178 1.99 -0.09 27.12
C ALA A 178 1.36 0.82 26.05
N GLY A 179 0.12 0.51 25.66
CA GLY A 179 -0.58 1.23 24.59
C GLY A 179 -0.35 0.70 23.17
N THR A 180 0.32 -0.46 23.02
CA THR A 180 0.43 -1.14 21.70
C THR A 180 -0.97 -1.49 21.18
N PRO A 181 -1.37 -0.99 19.98
CA PRO A 181 -2.65 -1.36 19.38
C PRO A 181 -2.73 -2.88 19.12
N PRO A 182 -3.88 -3.54 19.39
CA PRO A 182 -4.05 -4.98 19.11
C PRO A 182 -3.70 -5.36 17.66
N GLU A 183 -4.04 -4.50 16.70
CA GLU A 183 -3.75 -4.65 15.28
C GLU A 183 -2.24 -4.64 15.00
N MET A 184 -1.46 -3.90 15.77
CA MET A 184 -0.01 -3.91 15.66
C MET A 184 0.57 -5.28 15.99
N ILE A 185 0.01 -6.00 16.97
CA ILE A 185 0.44 -7.37 17.31
C ILE A 185 0.11 -8.34 16.17
N ILE A 186 -1.07 -8.20 15.57
CA ILE A 186 -1.51 -8.97 14.40
C ILE A 186 -0.55 -8.77 13.23
N ALA A 187 -0.13 -7.52 13.02
CA ALA A 187 0.83 -7.16 12.00
C ALA A 187 2.21 -7.79 12.25
N LEU A 188 2.73 -7.73 13.48
CA LEU A 188 4.04 -8.30 13.83
C LEU A 188 4.07 -9.83 13.71
N VAL A 189 2.99 -10.52 14.12
CA VAL A 189 2.88 -11.97 13.91
C VAL A 189 2.77 -12.29 12.42
N GLY A 190 1.99 -11.51 11.66
CA GLY A 190 1.90 -11.61 10.20
C GLY A 190 3.25 -11.44 9.50
N ALA A 191 4.04 -10.45 9.92
CA ALA A 191 5.38 -10.21 9.42
C ALA A 191 6.32 -11.40 9.63
N ALA A 192 6.32 -11.98 10.83
CA ALA A 192 7.12 -13.15 11.16
C ALA A 192 6.70 -14.39 10.33
N MET A 193 5.39 -14.62 10.22
CA MET A 193 4.84 -15.73 9.43
C MET A 193 5.18 -15.60 7.95
N GLU A 194 5.15 -14.40 7.39
CA GLU A 194 5.46 -14.20 5.97
C GLU A 194 6.93 -14.55 5.68
N VAL A 195 7.86 -14.11 6.54
CA VAL A 195 9.28 -14.48 6.41
C VAL A 195 9.46 -15.99 6.43
N ILE A 196 8.75 -16.71 7.29
CA ILE A 196 8.78 -18.18 7.34
C ILE A 196 8.17 -18.79 6.06
N ARG A 197 6.99 -18.33 5.63
CA ARG A 197 6.30 -18.84 4.45
C ARG A 197 7.12 -18.66 3.17
N THR A 198 7.77 -17.51 2.98
CA THR A 198 8.64 -17.28 1.83
C THR A 198 9.77 -18.30 1.75
N ARG A 199 10.37 -18.67 2.88
CA ARG A 199 11.47 -19.66 2.92
C ARG A 199 10.95 -21.05 2.61
N LEU A 200 9.80 -21.42 3.17
CA LEU A 200 9.11 -22.67 2.85
C LEU A 200 8.67 -22.76 1.37
N ARG A 201 8.24 -21.64 0.76
CA ARG A 201 7.88 -21.61 -0.67
C ARG A 201 9.10 -21.83 -1.56
N ARG A 202 10.27 -21.29 -1.16
CA ARG A 202 11.53 -21.38 -1.90
C ARG A 202 12.34 -22.66 -1.62
N GLY A 203 11.95 -23.46 -0.63
CA GLY A 203 12.75 -24.59 -0.15
C GLY A 203 14.08 -24.14 0.47
N ALA A 204 14.06 -22.99 1.15
CA ALA A 204 15.21 -22.31 1.72
C ALA A 204 15.09 -22.18 3.26
N GLU A 205 14.49 -23.18 3.91
CA GLU A 205 14.20 -23.17 5.35
C GLU A 205 15.48 -23.02 6.20
N ALA A 206 16.62 -23.53 5.71
CA ALA A 206 17.91 -23.38 6.37
C ALA A 206 18.35 -21.90 6.55
N GLU A 207 17.87 -20.98 5.69
CA GLU A 207 18.13 -19.54 5.85
C GLU A 207 17.52 -18.98 7.14
N LEU A 208 16.48 -19.61 7.69
CA LEU A 208 15.85 -19.17 8.94
C LEU A 208 16.82 -19.17 10.13
N LEU A 209 17.86 -20.01 10.11
CA LEU A 209 18.92 -19.99 11.12
C LEU A 209 19.63 -18.63 11.19
N GLN A 210 19.88 -18.02 10.02
CA GLN A 210 20.58 -16.74 9.91
C GLN A 210 19.62 -15.55 10.04
N LEU A 211 18.35 -15.74 9.67
CA LEU A 211 17.34 -14.69 9.71
C LEU A 211 16.63 -14.57 11.06
N SER A 212 16.70 -15.58 11.93
CA SER A 212 15.99 -15.58 13.22
C SER A 212 16.32 -14.36 14.08
N ASP A 213 17.60 -14.10 14.32
CA ASP A 213 18.01 -12.99 15.18
C ASP A 213 17.74 -11.62 14.53
N PRO A 214 18.12 -11.37 13.27
CA PRO A 214 17.79 -10.11 12.59
C PRO A 214 16.28 -9.82 12.49
N LEU A 215 15.46 -10.85 12.27
CA LEU A 215 14.00 -10.69 12.26
C LEU A 215 13.48 -10.34 13.66
N MET A 216 13.96 -11.02 14.70
CA MET A 216 13.56 -10.69 16.07
C MET A 216 14.03 -9.29 16.49
N ASP A 217 15.25 -8.88 16.12
CA ASP A 217 15.73 -7.50 16.32
C ASP A 217 14.79 -6.49 15.67
N PHE A 218 14.42 -6.74 14.40
CA PHE A 218 13.49 -5.88 13.67
C PHE A 218 12.10 -5.84 14.31
N LEU A 219 11.49 -6.99 14.62
CA LEU A 219 10.15 -7.05 15.22
C LEU A 219 10.12 -6.42 16.62
N LEU A 220 11.18 -6.60 17.41
CA LEU A 220 11.29 -6.03 18.75
C LEU A 220 11.66 -4.54 18.75
N SER A 221 12.16 -3.99 17.62
CA SER A 221 12.44 -2.56 17.48
C SER A 221 11.17 -1.69 17.49
N TYR A 222 10.04 -2.27 17.08
CA TYR A 222 8.76 -1.57 17.08
C TYR A 222 8.33 -1.16 18.48
N ARG A 223 7.82 0.07 18.58
CA ARG A 223 7.23 0.63 19.81
C ARG A 223 5.81 1.13 19.52
N PRO A 224 4.94 1.24 20.54
CA PRO A 224 3.61 1.81 20.34
C PRO A 224 3.70 3.24 19.78
N PRO A 225 2.72 3.69 18.98
CA PRO A 225 2.63 5.09 18.60
C PRO A 225 2.62 5.99 19.85
N PRO A 226 3.42 7.06 19.91
CA PRO A 226 3.49 7.95 21.08
C PRO A 226 2.16 8.67 21.39
N GLN A 227 1.26 8.72 20.40
CA GLN A 227 -0.10 9.20 20.54
C GLN A 227 -1.06 8.34 19.70
N PRO A 228 -2.37 8.31 20.02
CA PRO A 228 -3.35 7.54 19.26
C PRO A 228 -3.34 7.91 17.77
N LEU A 229 -3.41 6.89 16.91
CA LEU A 229 -3.48 7.11 15.47
C LEU A 229 -4.87 7.63 15.06
N ARG A 230 -4.90 8.72 14.28
CA ARG A 230 -6.14 9.36 13.82
C ARG A 230 -6.72 8.56 12.65
N LEU A 231 -7.79 7.81 12.93
CA LEU A 231 -8.53 7.08 11.91
C LEU A 231 -9.25 8.05 10.96
N ALA A 232 -9.27 7.71 9.67
CA ALA A 232 -10.08 8.44 8.71
C ALA A 232 -11.55 8.33 9.10
N THR A 233 -12.22 9.47 9.30
CA THR A 233 -13.57 9.56 9.89
C THR A 233 -14.70 9.15 8.94
N ARG A 234 -14.42 8.88 7.66
CA ARG A 234 -15.45 8.50 6.70
C ARG A 234 -14.97 7.39 5.77
N PRO A 235 -15.50 6.16 5.87
CA PRO A 235 -15.28 5.17 4.83
C PRO A 235 -15.89 5.69 3.52
N PRO A 236 -15.24 5.50 2.36
CA PRO A 236 -15.85 5.78 1.08
C PRO A 236 -17.12 4.93 0.96
N SER A 237 -18.16 5.45 0.30
CA SER A 237 -19.36 4.65 0.06
C SER A 237 -18.97 3.46 -0.83
N SER A 238 -19.28 2.24 -0.41
CA SER A 238 -19.15 1.06 -1.26
C SER A 238 -20.06 1.25 -2.48
N ALA A 239 -19.46 1.39 -3.65
CA ALA A 239 -20.19 1.25 -4.91
C ALA A 239 -20.22 -0.25 -5.28
N PRO A 240 -21.33 -0.75 -5.85
CA PRO A 240 -21.32 -2.10 -6.42
C PRO A 240 -20.22 -2.22 -7.49
N GLU A 241 -19.54 -3.36 -7.52
CA GLU A 241 -18.46 -3.64 -8.46
C GLU A 241 -18.99 -3.46 -9.90
N THR A 242 -18.38 -2.55 -10.65
CA THR A 242 -18.80 -2.32 -12.04
C THR A 242 -18.31 -3.49 -12.89
N LEU A 243 -19.24 -4.23 -13.51
CA LEU A 243 -18.92 -5.30 -14.45
C LEU A 243 -18.54 -4.78 -15.85
N ALA A 244 -18.65 -3.48 -16.09
CA ALA A 244 -18.16 -2.86 -17.31
C ALA A 244 -16.62 -2.91 -17.33
N GLY A 245 -16.07 -3.49 -18.38
CA GLY A 245 -14.65 -3.54 -18.70
C GLY A 245 -14.46 -3.09 -20.16
N HIS A 246 -13.25 -2.69 -20.51
CA HIS A 246 -12.94 -2.18 -21.86
C HIS A 246 -13.05 -3.26 -22.93
N ASP A 247 -12.86 -4.53 -22.57
CA ASP A 247 -12.96 -5.69 -23.46
C ASP A 247 -13.68 -6.88 -22.78
N HIS A 248 -13.74 -8.01 -23.48
CA HIS A 248 -14.35 -9.24 -22.96
C HIS A 248 -13.54 -9.88 -21.83
N GLU A 249 -12.21 -9.73 -21.85
CA GLU A 249 -11.30 -10.29 -20.87
C GLU A 249 -11.53 -9.61 -19.51
N GLU A 250 -11.43 -8.28 -19.45
CA GLU A 250 -11.61 -7.51 -18.22
C GLU A 250 -13.02 -7.70 -17.62
N ARG A 251 -14.05 -7.79 -18.47
CA ARG A 251 -15.41 -8.12 -18.00
C ARG A 251 -15.48 -9.50 -17.37
N ALA A 252 -14.82 -10.51 -17.95
CA ALA A 252 -14.77 -11.85 -17.40
C ALA A 252 -14.05 -11.86 -16.05
N LEU A 253 -12.91 -11.16 -15.93
CA LEU A 253 -12.14 -11.08 -14.68
C LEU A 253 -12.92 -10.37 -13.56
N ARG A 254 -13.63 -9.28 -13.87
CA ARG A 254 -14.49 -8.59 -12.90
C ARG A 254 -15.66 -9.48 -12.46
N ALA A 255 -16.30 -10.17 -13.39
CA ALA A 255 -17.35 -11.13 -13.06
C ALA A 255 -16.81 -12.31 -12.24
N PHE A 256 -15.60 -12.79 -12.56
CA PHE A 256 -14.91 -13.84 -11.83
C PHE A 256 -14.69 -13.44 -10.37
N ALA A 257 -14.12 -12.25 -10.12
CA ALA A 257 -13.92 -11.72 -8.78
C ALA A 257 -15.24 -11.66 -8.00
N VAL A 258 -16.33 -11.20 -8.62
CA VAL A 258 -17.65 -11.12 -7.97
C VAL A 258 -18.20 -12.51 -7.64
N VAL A 259 -18.15 -13.47 -8.56
CA VAL A 259 -18.63 -14.85 -8.29
C VAL A 259 -17.80 -15.50 -7.20
N VAL A 260 -16.48 -15.33 -7.22
CA VAL A 260 -15.56 -15.85 -6.19
C VAL A 260 -15.85 -15.21 -4.83
N ALA A 261 -16.06 -13.89 -4.75
CA ALA A 261 -16.41 -13.23 -3.50
C ALA A 261 -17.79 -13.69 -2.93
N GLU A 262 -18.73 -14.08 -3.79
CA GLU A 262 -20.06 -14.56 -3.37
C GLU A 262 -20.10 -16.05 -2.97
N ARG A 263 -19.24 -16.88 -3.58
CA ARG A 263 -19.30 -18.35 -3.45
C ARG A 263 -18.08 -18.96 -2.76
N GLY A 264 -16.99 -18.20 -2.64
CA GLY A 264 -15.65 -18.70 -2.41
C GLY A 264 -15.04 -19.29 -3.68
N TYR A 265 -13.70 -19.29 -3.76
CA TYR A 265 -13.00 -19.79 -4.94
C TYR A 265 -13.39 -21.22 -5.28
N GLU A 266 -13.41 -22.16 -4.32
CA GLU A 266 -13.70 -23.57 -4.59
C GLU A 266 -15.08 -23.79 -5.24
N ASN A 267 -16.13 -23.10 -4.76
CA ASN A 267 -17.49 -23.30 -5.26
C ASN A 267 -17.81 -22.50 -6.54
N ALA A 268 -17.00 -21.49 -6.89
CA ALA A 268 -17.22 -20.68 -8.07
C ALA A 268 -17.15 -21.51 -9.36
N THR A 269 -18.14 -21.38 -10.25
CA THR A 269 -18.19 -22.11 -11.53
C THR A 269 -18.00 -21.20 -12.74
N ILE A 270 -17.41 -21.72 -13.82
CA ILE A 270 -17.27 -20.97 -15.08
C ILE A 270 -18.65 -20.57 -15.63
N GLU A 271 -19.67 -21.43 -15.47
CA GLU A 271 -21.05 -21.14 -15.90
C GLU A 271 -21.63 -19.89 -15.21
N GLU A 272 -21.41 -19.74 -13.89
CA GLU A 272 -21.82 -18.54 -13.16
C GLU A 272 -21.05 -17.30 -13.63
N VAL A 273 -19.75 -17.43 -13.89
CA VAL A 273 -18.89 -16.35 -14.37
C VAL A 273 -19.35 -15.84 -15.74
N VAL A 274 -19.55 -16.73 -16.71
CA VAL A 274 -19.98 -16.32 -18.07
C VAL A 274 -21.39 -15.73 -18.06
N LYS A 275 -22.29 -16.27 -17.24
CA LYS A 275 -23.62 -15.71 -17.02
C LYS A 275 -23.54 -14.30 -16.44
N ARG A 276 -22.71 -14.10 -15.41
CA ARG A 276 -22.51 -12.79 -14.76
C ARG A 276 -21.88 -11.79 -15.71
N ALA A 277 -20.89 -12.21 -16.48
CA ALA A 277 -20.22 -11.37 -17.46
C ALA A 277 -21.07 -11.10 -18.72
N SER A 278 -22.24 -11.75 -18.86
CA SER A 278 -23.07 -11.70 -20.07
C SER A 278 -22.28 -12.06 -21.34
N MET A 279 -21.59 -13.21 -21.30
CA MET A 279 -20.83 -13.75 -22.45
C MET A 279 -21.09 -15.24 -22.65
N SER A 280 -20.72 -15.75 -23.84
CA SER A 280 -20.80 -17.19 -24.13
C SER A 280 -19.62 -17.95 -23.50
N PRO A 281 -19.78 -19.24 -23.18
CA PRO A 281 -18.65 -20.11 -22.79
C PRO A 281 -17.52 -20.11 -23.83
N THR A 282 -17.87 -20.10 -25.12
CA THR A 282 -16.88 -20.03 -26.22
C THR A 282 -16.04 -18.76 -26.14
N THR A 283 -16.64 -17.62 -25.80
CA THR A 283 -15.92 -16.36 -25.60
C THR A 283 -14.98 -16.44 -24.39
N PHE A 284 -15.41 -17.07 -23.29
CA PHE A 284 -14.55 -17.26 -22.12
C PHE A 284 -13.34 -18.14 -22.44
N TYR A 285 -13.55 -19.31 -23.05
CA TYR A 285 -12.46 -20.23 -23.39
C TYR A 285 -11.55 -19.73 -24.53
N ALA A 286 -11.96 -18.69 -25.26
CA ALA A 286 -11.07 -18.00 -26.18
C ALA A 286 -10.04 -17.10 -25.46
N ASN A 287 -10.29 -16.72 -24.20
CA ASN A 287 -9.41 -15.86 -23.39
C ASN A 287 -8.72 -16.63 -22.26
N PHE A 288 -9.32 -17.69 -21.73
CA PHE A 288 -8.79 -18.44 -20.57
C PHE A 288 -8.86 -19.94 -20.77
N GLU A 289 -7.83 -20.67 -20.34
CA GLU A 289 -7.81 -22.14 -20.38
C GLU A 289 -8.81 -22.76 -19.38
N GLY A 290 -9.15 -22.03 -18.33
CA GLY A 290 -10.12 -22.46 -17.34
C GLY A 290 -10.13 -21.57 -16.09
N LYS A 291 -10.77 -22.07 -15.02
CA LYS A 291 -10.97 -21.35 -13.76
C LYS A 291 -9.67 -20.88 -13.11
N ARG A 292 -8.64 -21.74 -13.10
CA ARG A 292 -7.35 -21.42 -12.49
C ARG A 292 -6.58 -20.36 -13.29
N ASP A 293 -6.62 -20.44 -14.62
CA ASP A 293 -6.00 -19.44 -15.49
C ASP A 293 -6.70 -18.08 -15.36
N ALA A 294 -8.03 -18.07 -15.34
CA ALA A 294 -8.83 -16.88 -15.06
C ALA A 294 -8.55 -16.27 -13.67
N LEU A 295 -8.26 -17.09 -12.65
CA LEU A 295 -7.83 -16.59 -11.34
C LEU A 295 -6.48 -15.87 -11.43
N MET A 296 -5.48 -16.47 -12.07
CA MET A 296 -4.15 -15.85 -12.18
C MET A 296 -4.25 -14.52 -12.94
N ALA A 297 -4.97 -14.51 -14.07
CA ALA A 297 -5.25 -13.28 -14.81
C ALA A 297 -6.02 -12.24 -13.98
N ALA A 298 -6.97 -12.66 -13.14
CA ALA A 298 -7.69 -11.75 -12.25
C ALA A 298 -6.78 -11.13 -11.18
N ILE A 299 -5.87 -11.91 -10.60
CA ILE A 299 -4.84 -11.42 -9.67
C ILE A 299 -3.93 -10.39 -10.36
N ASP A 300 -3.54 -10.66 -11.60
CA ASP A 300 -2.65 -9.79 -12.38
C ASP A 300 -3.29 -8.45 -12.73
N SER A 301 -4.52 -8.52 -13.24
CA SER A 301 -5.35 -7.36 -13.50
C SER A 301 -5.57 -6.55 -12.22
N ALA A 302 -5.85 -7.21 -11.09
CA ALA A 302 -6.04 -6.53 -9.81
C ALA A 302 -4.74 -5.88 -9.29
N GLY A 303 -3.58 -6.52 -9.50
CA GLY A 303 -2.26 -5.97 -9.23
C GLY A 303 -1.97 -4.71 -10.06
N ALA A 304 -2.24 -4.76 -11.37
CA ALA A 304 -2.09 -3.60 -12.26
C ALA A 304 -2.99 -2.42 -11.86
N HIS A 305 -4.25 -2.70 -11.53
CA HIS A 305 -5.17 -1.68 -11.01
C HIS A 305 -4.70 -1.08 -9.68
N THR A 306 -4.17 -1.92 -8.79
CA THR A 306 -3.60 -1.46 -7.51
C THR A 306 -2.39 -0.55 -7.74
N ALA A 307 -1.49 -0.93 -8.64
CA ALA A 307 -0.35 -0.10 -9.02
C ALA A 307 -0.80 1.25 -9.62
N ALA A 308 -1.81 1.25 -10.49
CA ALA A 308 -2.38 2.46 -11.07
C ALA A 308 -3.04 3.39 -10.04
N ALA A 309 -3.65 2.83 -8.99
CA ALA A 309 -4.24 3.60 -7.90
C ALA A 309 -3.20 4.25 -6.97
N ILE A 310 -2.04 3.61 -6.78
CA ILE A 310 -1.05 3.99 -5.77
C ILE A 310 0.11 4.80 -6.36
N LEU A 311 0.76 4.28 -7.41
CA LEU A 311 2.05 4.77 -7.88
C LEU A 311 2.04 6.24 -8.34
N PRO A 312 1.01 6.75 -9.04
CA PRO A 312 0.99 8.15 -9.44
C PRO A 312 0.99 9.11 -8.25
N ALA A 313 0.21 8.83 -7.21
CA ALA A 313 0.13 9.68 -6.02
C ALA A 313 1.39 9.57 -5.16
N PHE A 314 1.94 8.35 -5.02
CA PHE A 314 3.20 8.12 -4.33
C PHE A 314 4.37 8.87 -4.98
N ARG A 315 4.55 8.76 -6.32
CA ARG A 315 5.67 9.39 -7.04
C ARG A 315 5.59 10.92 -7.12
N ARG A 316 4.38 11.48 -7.14
CA ARG A 316 4.18 12.94 -7.21
C ARG A 316 4.37 13.63 -5.86
N THR A 317 4.39 12.87 -4.77
CA THR A 317 4.56 13.41 -3.42
C THR A 317 6.06 13.50 -3.11
N PRO A 318 6.63 14.70 -2.92
CA PRO A 318 8.08 14.86 -2.75
C PRO A 318 8.60 14.28 -1.44
N ASP A 319 7.80 14.37 -0.38
CA ASP A 319 8.13 13.87 0.95
C ASP A 319 7.75 12.38 1.07
N TRP A 320 8.74 11.52 1.33
CA TRP A 320 8.53 10.08 1.39
C TRP A 320 7.54 9.65 2.50
N PRO A 321 7.63 10.10 3.76
CA PRO A 321 6.62 9.83 4.79
C PRO A 321 5.19 10.16 4.36
N THR A 322 4.98 11.32 3.75
CA THR A 322 3.69 11.73 3.20
C THR A 322 3.27 10.84 2.03
N ALA A 323 4.22 10.48 1.15
CA ALA A 323 3.97 9.57 0.02
C ALA A 323 3.48 8.20 0.51
N VAL A 324 4.11 7.63 1.55
CA VAL A 324 3.68 6.38 2.20
C VAL A 324 2.24 6.49 2.71
N ARG A 325 1.90 7.58 3.42
CA ARG A 325 0.52 7.80 3.91
C ARG A 325 -0.48 7.86 2.75
N VAL A 326 -0.18 8.64 1.72
CA VAL A 326 -1.05 8.81 0.55
C VAL A 326 -1.20 7.49 -0.20
N ALA A 327 -0.15 6.69 -0.30
CA ALA A 327 -0.18 5.37 -0.91
C ALA A 327 -1.11 4.40 -0.18
N TYR A 328 -1.00 4.27 1.15
CA TYR A 328 -1.90 3.39 1.91
C TYR A 328 -3.35 3.90 1.91
N SER A 329 -3.54 5.22 1.98
CA SER A 329 -4.87 5.83 1.86
C SER A 329 -5.49 5.53 0.50
N GLY A 330 -4.73 5.69 -0.59
CA GLY A 330 -5.16 5.39 -1.96
C GLY A 330 -5.47 3.91 -2.15
N LEU A 331 -4.58 3.01 -1.68
CA LEU A 331 -4.78 1.56 -1.73
C LEU A 331 -6.07 1.15 -1.05
N PHE A 332 -6.25 1.49 0.23
CA PHE A 332 -7.38 0.97 0.99
C PHE A 332 -8.71 1.62 0.58
N ASN A 333 -8.71 2.88 0.15
CA ASN A 333 -9.90 3.50 -0.44
C ASN A 333 -10.26 2.85 -1.79
N PHE A 334 -9.26 2.53 -2.62
CA PHE A 334 -9.48 1.82 -3.87
C PHE A 334 -10.07 0.43 -3.63
N MET A 335 -9.50 -0.33 -2.69
CA MET A 335 -10.00 -1.65 -2.30
C MET A 335 -11.42 -1.59 -1.71
N ALA A 336 -11.72 -0.58 -0.89
CA ALA A 336 -13.07 -0.35 -0.39
C ALA A 336 -14.08 -0.03 -1.50
N SER A 337 -13.64 0.62 -2.58
CA SER A 337 -14.47 0.88 -3.78
C SER A 337 -14.62 -0.34 -4.69
N ARG A 338 -13.80 -1.39 -4.48
CA ARG A 338 -13.76 -2.62 -5.29
C ARG A 338 -13.83 -3.86 -4.40
N PRO A 339 -14.97 -4.11 -3.74
CA PRO A 339 -15.06 -5.10 -2.68
C PRO A 339 -14.79 -6.54 -3.13
N ALA A 340 -15.18 -6.92 -4.35
CA ALA A 340 -14.89 -8.28 -4.84
C ALA A 340 -13.42 -8.44 -5.22
N MET A 341 -12.80 -7.39 -5.77
CA MET A 341 -11.35 -7.38 -6.01
C MET A 341 -10.55 -7.45 -4.70
N ALA A 342 -10.98 -6.72 -3.67
CA ALA A 342 -10.35 -6.76 -2.35
C ALA A 342 -10.48 -8.14 -1.70
N HIS A 343 -11.67 -8.75 -1.77
CA HIS A 343 -11.89 -10.11 -1.26
C HIS A 343 -11.04 -11.13 -2.02
N LEU A 344 -10.95 -11.02 -3.36
CA LEU A 344 -10.09 -11.87 -4.18
C LEU A 344 -8.62 -11.79 -3.74
N LEU A 345 -8.07 -10.58 -3.63
CA LEU A 345 -6.66 -10.35 -3.32
C LEU A 345 -6.27 -10.63 -1.87
N PHE A 346 -7.17 -10.41 -0.92
CA PHE A 346 -6.86 -10.53 0.50
C PHE A 346 -7.43 -11.77 1.16
N VAL A 347 -8.47 -12.41 0.62
CA VAL A 347 -9.15 -13.55 1.24
C VAL A 347 -9.12 -14.79 0.34
N ASP A 348 -9.69 -14.73 -0.86
CA ASP A 348 -9.85 -15.93 -1.71
C ASP A 348 -8.54 -16.46 -2.28
N VAL A 349 -7.53 -15.59 -2.43
CA VAL A 349 -6.17 -15.99 -2.85
C VAL A 349 -5.62 -17.12 -1.99
N TYR A 350 -5.97 -17.15 -0.70
CA TYR A 350 -5.55 -18.21 0.19
C TYR A 350 -6.22 -19.54 -0.18
N ALA A 351 -7.55 -19.54 -0.34
CA ALA A 351 -8.31 -20.73 -0.74
C ALA A 351 -7.81 -21.32 -2.07
N ALA A 352 -7.33 -20.47 -2.99
CA ALA A 352 -6.76 -20.89 -4.25
C ALA A 352 -5.36 -21.54 -4.17
N GLY A 353 -4.72 -21.50 -3.00
CA GLY A 353 -3.49 -22.22 -2.71
C GLY A 353 -2.18 -21.47 -2.99
N PRO A 354 -1.03 -22.15 -2.83
CA PRO A 354 0.29 -21.53 -2.86
C PRO A 354 0.61 -20.73 -4.12
N ASP A 355 0.19 -21.22 -5.29
CA ASP A 355 0.51 -20.57 -6.56
C ASP A 355 -0.22 -19.24 -6.70
N ALA A 356 -1.44 -19.12 -6.17
CA ALA A 356 -2.19 -17.87 -6.18
C ALA A 356 -1.56 -16.84 -5.23
N LEU A 357 -1.06 -17.28 -4.07
CA LEU A 357 -0.31 -16.43 -3.15
C LEU A 357 0.99 -15.92 -3.77
N ALA A 358 1.74 -16.79 -4.43
CA ALA A 358 2.94 -16.41 -5.17
C ALA A 358 2.60 -15.40 -6.28
N ARG A 359 1.55 -15.65 -7.06
CA ARG A 359 1.10 -14.71 -8.10
C ARG A 359 0.68 -13.35 -7.52
N ARG A 360 -0.01 -13.31 -6.38
CA ARG A 360 -0.37 -12.05 -5.69
C ARG A 360 0.88 -11.25 -5.31
N GLU A 361 1.90 -11.90 -4.80
CA GLU A 361 3.18 -11.24 -4.45
C GLU A 361 3.86 -10.65 -5.69
N GLU A 362 3.89 -11.38 -6.80
CA GLU A 362 4.41 -10.91 -8.07
C GLU A 362 3.57 -9.78 -8.70
N ALA A 363 2.26 -9.80 -8.50
CA ALA A 363 1.31 -8.83 -9.05
C ALA A 363 1.24 -7.54 -8.22
N MET A 364 1.68 -7.54 -6.96
CA MET A 364 1.66 -6.37 -6.07
C MET A 364 3.06 -5.84 -5.67
N PRO A 365 4.02 -5.68 -6.60
CA PRO A 365 5.38 -5.24 -6.25
C PRO A 365 5.42 -3.79 -5.74
N SER A 366 4.36 -3.00 -6.01
CA SER A 366 4.23 -1.62 -5.53
C SER A 366 4.21 -1.52 -4.01
N LEU A 367 3.73 -2.54 -3.28
CA LEU A 367 3.75 -2.54 -1.81
C LEU A 367 5.18 -2.67 -1.28
N ALA A 368 5.94 -3.62 -1.82
CA ALA A 368 7.36 -3.78 -1.48
C ALA A 368 8.18 -2.54 -1.87
N ARG A 369 7.86 -1.91 -3.01
CA ARG A 369 8.52 -0.68 -3.49
C ARG A 369 8.46 0.47 -2.47
N ILE A 370 7.34 0.61 -1.75
CA ILE A 370 7.15 1.65 -0.73
C ILE A 370 8.15 1.48 0.42
N ALA A 371 8.30 0.26 0.93
CA ALA A 371 9.23 -0.06 2.02
C ALA A 371 10.70 -0.09 1.56
N GLU A 372 10.97 -0.58 0.35
CA GLU A 372 12.32 -0.60 -0.25
C GLU A 372 12.90 0.80 -0.38
N GLU A 373 12.06 1.77 -0.70
CA GLU A 373 12.46 3.17 -0.76
C GLU A 373 12.88 3.74 0.61
N GLY A 374 12.28 3.25 1.71
CA GLY A 374 12.75 3.52 3.08
C GLY A 374 14.10 2.87 3.37
N ARG A 375 14.25 1.60 2.99
CA ARG A 375 15.50 0.84 3.17
C ARG A 375 16.68 1.46 2.42
N GLN A 376 16.45 2.05 1.24
CA GLN A 376 17.49 2.77 0.51
C GLN A 376 18.01 4.01 1.26
N ARG A 377 17.14 4.67 2.04
CA ARG A 377 17.50 5.82 2.90
C ARG A 377 18.13 5.40 4.23
N SER A 378 17.82 4.18 4.68
CA SER A 378 18.28 3.59 5.94
C SER A 378 18.86 2.19 5.71
N PRO A 379 20.07 2.08 5.11
CA PRO A 379 20.68 0.80 4.76
C PRO A 379 20.99 -0.11 5.97
N GLU A 380 21.02 0.45 7.17
CA GLU A 380 21.16 -0.25 8.44
C GLU A 380 19.94 -1.13 8.78
N VAL A 381 18.76 -0.81 8.23
CA VAL A 381 17.57 -1.64 8.39
C VAL A 381 17.73 -2.90 7.51
N PRO A 382 17.56 -4.11 8.08
CA PRO A 382 17.87 -5.34 7.36
C PRO A 382 16.97 -5.54 6.15
N ALA A 383 17.49 -6.17 5.08
CA ALA A 383 16.76 -6.40 3.83
C ALA A 383 15.43 -7.15 4.01
N LEU A 384 15.35 -8.04 5.02
CA LEU A 384 14.12 -8.75 5.37
C LEU A 384 12.97 -7.82 5.80
N ALA A 385 13.25 -6.57 6.17
CA ALA A 385 12.24 -5.62 6.65
C ALA A 385 11.18 -5.34 5.57
N VAL A 386 11.57 -5.25 4.30
CA VAL A 386 10.64 -5.00 3.19
C VAL A 386 9.59 -6.11 3.10
N GLU A 387 10.05 -7.35 3.22
CA GLU A 387 9.20 -8.54 3.21
C GLU A 387 8.33 -8.64 4.46
N ALA A 388 8.91 -8.40 5.64
CA ALA A 388 8.22 -8.39 6.91
C ALA A 388 7.08 -7.33 6.94
N ILE A 389 7.34 -6.12 6.44
CA ILE A 389 6.34 -5.05 6.34
C ILE A 389 5.20 -5.45 5.38
N ALA A 390 5.51 -6.05 4.23
CA ALA A 390 4.49 -6.55 3.31
C ALA A 390 3.61 -7.62 3.99
N GLY A 391 4.23 -8.58 4.69
CA GLY A 391 3.52 -9.61 5.46
C GLY A 391 2.61 -9.05 6.55
N ALA A 392 3.07 -8.02 7.27
CA ALA A 392 2.27 -7.27 8.23
C ALA A 392 1.01 -6.66 7.59
N VAL A 393 1.17 -5.98 6.45
CA VAL A 393 0.06 -5.34 5.73
C VAL A 393 -0.93 -6.38 5.19
N TYR A 394 -0.44 -7.48 4.61
CA TYR A 394 -1.32 -8.56 4.12
C TYR A 394 -2.11 -9.22 5.23
N SER A 395 -1.50 -9.46 6.40
CA SER A 395 -2.18 -10.03 7.56
C SER A 395 -3.31 -9.12 8.08
N LEU A 396 -3.03 -7.81 8.18
CA LEU A 396 -4.02 -6.81 8.55
C LEU A 396 -5.17 -6.75 7.53
N ALA A 397 -4.84 -6.66 6.24
CA ALA A 397 -5.84 -6.56 5.18
C ALA A 397 -6.71 -7.83 5.06
N TYR A 398 -6.12 -9.02 5.24
CA TYR A 398 -6.86 -10.28 5.32
C TYR A 398 -7.90 -10.24 6.43
N ARG A 399 -7.46 -9.96 7.67
CA ARG A 399 -8.36 -9.98 8.83
C ARG A 399 -9.44 -8.91 8.74
N GLN A 400 -9.07 -7.69 8.36
CA GLN A 400 -10.01 -6.59 8.20
C GLN A 400 -11.06 -6.87 7.11
N THR A 401 -10.65 -7.45 5.98
CA THR A 401 -11.57 -7.81 4.89
C THR A 401 -12.50 -8.95 5.29
N ARG A 402 -11.96 -9.98 5.95
CA ARG A 402 -12.72 -11.14 6.41
C ARG A 402 -13.76 -10.77 7.48
N ASP A 403 -13.35 -9.98 8.47
CA ASP A 403 -14.18 -9.71 9.66
C ASP A 403 -15.11 -8.48 9.47
N GLY A 404 -14.64 -7.46 8.74
CA GLY A 404 -15.36 -6.18 8.56
C GLY A 404 -15.73 -5.85 7.11
N GLY A 405 -15.39 -6.71 6.15
CA GLY A 405 -15.59 -6.44 4.71
C GLY A 405 -14.64 -5.38 4.16
N ALA A 406 -14.54 -5.30 2.83
CA ALA A 406 -13.63 -4.38 2.14
C ALA A 406 -13.86 -2.89 2.50
N GLY A 407 -15.10 -2.50 2.82
CA GLY A 407 -15.43 -1.13 3.23
C GLY A 407 -14.75 -0.67 4.53
N SER A 408 -14.24 -1.60 5.33
CA SER A 408 -13.54 -1.32 6.59
C SER A 408 -12.02 -1.14 6.42
N LEU A 409 -11.45 -1.52 5.27
CA LEU A 409 -10.02 -1.39 4.96
C LEU A 409 -9.42 0.01 5.17
N PRO A 410 -10.11 1.14 4.87
CA PRO A 410 -9.55 2.47 5.05
C PRO A 410 -9.10 2.78 6.48
N ALA A 411 -9.68 2.11 7.49
CA ALA A 411 -9.27 2.26 8.88
C ALA A 411 -7.82 1.78 9.13
N LEU A 412 -7.27 0.91 8.29
CA LEU A 412 -5.90 0.41 8.41
C LEU A 412 -4.84 1.41 7.93
N ALA A 413 -5.22 2.45 7.17
CA ALA A 413 -4.25 3.32 6.52
C ALA A 413 -3.26 4.01 7.50
N PRO A 414 -3.70 4.59 8.63
CA PRO A 414 -2.77 5.20 9.59
C PRO A 414 -1.81 4.18 10.20
N LEU A 415 -2.32 2.99 10.58
CA LEU A 415 -1.47 1.95 11.19
C LEU A 415 -0.46 1.38 10.19
N CYS A 416 -0.87 1.08 8.96
CA CYS A 416 0.06 0.59 7.93
C CYS A 416 1.13 1.64 7.58
N THR A 417 0.75 2.93 7.59
CA THR A 417 1.68 4.05 7.44
C THR A 417 2.69 4.06 8.58
N TYR A 418 2.22 4.02 9.83
CA TYR A 418 3.07 3.99 11.01
C TYR A 418 4.04 2.79 10.98
N LEU A 419 3.50 1.59 10.76
CA LEU A 419 4.27 0.35 10.69
C LEU A 419 5.35 0.38 9.61
N THR A 420 5.05 0.98 8.47
CA THR A 420 6.01 1.08 7.37
C THR A 420 7.11 2.09 7.67
N LEU A 421 6.79 3.21 8.32
CA LEU A 421 7.74 4.30 8.54
C LEU A 421 8.61 4.13 9.79
N ALA A 422 8.05 3.61 10.88
CA ALA A 422 8.68 3.61 12.20
C ALA A 422 10.11 3.00 12.23
N PRO A 423 10.41 1.89 11.53
CA PRO A 423 11.76 1.33 11.52
C PRO A 423 12.82 2.22 10.87
N PHE A 424 12.41 3.15 10.00
CA PHE A 424 13.34 3.95 9.18
C PHE A 424 13.50 5.38 9.73
N ILE A 425 12.44 5.98 10.28
CA ILE A 425 12.45 7.39 10.72
C ILE A 425 12.10 7.58 12.21
N GLY A 426 11.92 6.50 12.95
CA GLY A 426 11.54 6.52 14.36
C GLY A 426 10.03 6.72 14.57
N THR A 427 9.61 6.50 15.81
CA THR A 427 8.19 6.41 16.22
C THR A 427 7.46 7.76 16.15
N GLU A 428 8.11 8.84 16.58
CA GLU A 428 7.51 10.19 16.58
C GLU A 428 7.18 10.67 15.18
N ARG A 429 8.17 10.65 14.27
CA ARG A 429 7.98 11.08 12.87
C ARG A 429 7.01 10.17 12.12
N ALA A 430 7.07 8.86 12.35
CA ALA A 430 6.13 7.92 11.75
C ALA A 430 4.69 8.15 12.22
N CYS A 431 4.50 8.44 13.51
CA CYS A 431 3.18 8.71 14.08
C CYS A 431 2.62 10.04 13.59
N ALA A 432 3.44 11.09 13.54
CA ALA A 432 3.05 12.37 12.95
C ALA A 432 2.60 12.18 11.50
N ALA A 433 3.44 11.55 10.66
CA ALA A 433 3.13 11.28 9.27
C ALA A 433 1.84 10.46 9.11
N ALA A 434 1.62 9.42 9.93
CA ALA A 434 0.42 8.60 9.93
C ALA A 434 -0.85 9.39 10.32
N ASN A 435 -0.74 10.32 11.27
CA ASN A 435 -1.84 11.21 11.69
C ASN A 435 -2.11 12.35 10.69
N GLY A 436 -1.26 12.49 9.67
CA GLY A 436 -1.28 13.66 8.79
C GLY A 436 -0.82 14.93 9.50
N GLU A 437 -0.16 14.80 10.65
CA GLU A 437 0.57 15.86 11.33
C GLU A 437 1.94 15.97 10.65
N GLY A 438 2.28 17.14 10.14
CA GLY A 438 3.27 17.22 9.07
C GLY A 438 2.71 16.76 7.73
N ARG A 439 1.39 16.92 7.50
CA ARG A 439 0.97 17.44 6.18
C ARG A 439 2.02 18.51 5.83
N PRO A 440 2.80 18.39 4.74
CA PRO A 440 3.04 19.64 4.06
C PRO A 440 1.62 20.18 3.88
N ASP A 441 1.37 21.39 4.37
CA ASP A 441 0.31 22.16 3.73
C ASP A 441 0.43 21.90 2.23
N VAL A 442 -0.70 21.84 1.53
CA VAL A 442 -0.68 21.56 0.08
C VAL A 442 0.23 22.56 -0.68
N PHE A 443 0.76 23.55 0.04
CA PHE A 443 1.85 24.45 -0.28
C PHE A 443 2.90 24.36 0.83
N PRO A 444 4.19 24.16 0.52
CA PRO A 444 5.24 24.05 1.55
C PRO A 444 5.14 25.26 2.49
N GLU A 445 5.18 25.03 3.81
CA GLU A 445 5.72 26.05 4.70
C GLU A 445 7.16 26.27 4.23
N GLN A 446 7.29 27.35 3.48
CA GLN A 446 8.53 27.83 2.90
C GLN A 446 9.51 28.00 4.05
N HIS A 447 10.78 27.74 3.75
CA HIS A 447 11.89 28.20 4.56
C HIS A 447 11.56 29.57 5.21
N GLU A 448 11.77 29.69 6.52
CA GLU A 448 11.65 30.88 7.37
C GLU A 448 12.50 32.09 6.93
N VAL A 449 12.93 32.14 5.67
CA VAL A 449 13.64 33.26 5.07
C VAL A 449 12.83 33.73 3.86
N GLY A 450 11.87 34.64 4.09
CA GLY A 450 11.15 35.35 3.03
C GLY A 450 9.62 35.30 3.03
N ARG A 451 8.98 34.61 3.99
CA ARG A 451 7.51 34.56 4.13
C ARG A 451 6.92 35.94 4.43
N GLU A 452 7.51 36.67 5.38
CA GLU A 452 7.03 38.00 5.78
C GLU A 452 7.11 39.01 4.63
N ARG A 453 8.24 39.02 3.91
CA ARG A 453 8.43 39.85 2.71
C ARG A 453 7.41 39.53 1.62
N SER A 454 7.08 38.26 1.42
CA SER A 454 6.08 37.84 0.44
C SER A 454 4.67 38.28 0.83
N LEU A 455 4.34 38.21 2.12
CA LEU A 455 3.07 38.71 2.68
C LEU A 455 2.94 40.23 2.52
N ILE A 456 4.03 40.97 2.70
CA ILE A 456 4.07 42.44 2.52
C ILE A 456 3.83 42.83 1.06
N ILE A 457 4.50 42.18 0.10
CA ILE A 457 4.24 42.45 -1.33
C ILE A 457 2.79 42.11 -1.68
N TYR A 458 2.26 41.01 -1.14
CA TYR A 458 0.88 40.62 -1.36
C TYR A 458 -0.12 41.64 -0.80
N ALA A 459 0.05 42.10 0.44
CA ALA A 459 -0.81 43.12 1.04
C ALA A 459 -0.78 44.43 0.23
N LEU A 460 0.40 44.86 -0.20
CA LEU A 460 0.54 46.02 -1.10
C LEU A 460 -0.17 45.83 -2.45
N ASN A 461 -0.17 44.63 -3.02
CA ASN A 461 -0.88 44.32 -4.27
C ASN A 461 -2.39 44.34 -4.05
N ARG A 462 -2.86 43.82 -2.91
CA ARG A 462 -4.27 43.71 -2.55
C ARG A 462 -4.92 45.06 -2.25
N LEU A 463 -4.18 46.00 -1.66
CA LEU A 463 -4.71 47.31 -1.29
C LEU A 463 -5.07 48.16 -2.51
N GLU A 464 -4.53 47.86 -3.70
CA GLU A 464 -4.78 48.60 -4.95
C GLU A 464 -4.52 50.13 -4.85
N HIS A 465 -3.94 50.61 -3.73
CA HIS A 465 -3.35 51.94 -3.52
C HIS A 465 -1.99 51.84 -2.77
N PRO A 466 -1.11 52.86 -2.85
CA PRO A 466 0.10 52.89 -2.05
C PRO A 466 -0.24 52.83 -0.54
N ALA A 467 0.55 52.07 0.22
CA ALA A 467 0.33 51.89 1.66
C ALA A 467 1.62 52.12 2.46
N ASP A 468 1.47 52.55 3.70
CA ASP A 468 2.59 52.67 4.64
C ASP A 468 2.73 51.42 5.53
N ALA A 469 3.81 51.37 6.31
CA ALA A 469 4.09 50.24 7.18
C ALA A 469 3.02 50.05 8.28
N GLU A 470 2.34 51.12 8.69
CA GLU A 470 1.33 51.07 9.75
C GLU A 470 0.02 50.47 9.25
N GLU A 471 -0.40 50.84 8.05
CA GLU A 471 -1.52 50.19 7.36
C GLU A 471 -1.26 48.70 7.10
N LEU A 472 -0.08 48.36 6.60
CA LEU A 472 0.32 46.97 6.34
C LEU A 472 0.43 46.15 7.64
N SER A 473 0.87 46.76 8.75
CA SER A 473 0.94 46.09 10.05
C SER A 473 -0.43 45.67 10.57
N ARG A 474 -1.47 46.50 10.34
CA ARG A 474 -2.86 46.19 10.71
C ARG A 474 -3.44 45.03 9.91
N GLU A 475 -2.93 44.81 8.70
CA GLU A 475 -3.38 43.74 7.82
C GLU A 475 -2.66 42.41 8.06
N LEU A 476 -1.37 42.46 8.41
CA LEU A 476 -0.49 41.29 8.40
C LEU A 476 -0.25 40.66 9.79
N GLU A 477 -0.87 41.21 10.85
CA GLU A 477 -0.61 40.80 12.25
C GLU A 477 0.88 40.89 12.64
N MET A 478 1.63 41.79 11.99
CA MET A 478 3.05 42.08 12.24
C MET A 478 3.21 43.43 12.92
N SER A 479 4.34 43.69 13.59
CA SER A 479 4.61 45.05 14.09
C SER A 479 5.00 45.99 12.94
N SER A 480 4.63 47.27 13.04
CA SER A 480 5.02 48.30 12.06
C SER A 480 6.55 48.38 11.85
N ALA A 481 7.34 48.10 12.90
CA ALA A 481 8.81 48.06 12.81
C ALA A 481 9.33 46.87 11.99
N GLU A 482 8.73 45.68 12.14
CA GLU A 482 9.08 44.50 11.34
C GLU A 482 8.69 44.70 9.87
N VAL A 483 7.50 45.26 9.63
CA VAL A 483 7.03 45.57 8.27
C VAL A 483 7.95 46.60 7.59
N ALA A 484 8.38 47.64 8.30
CA ALA A 484 9.30 48.64 7.78
C ALA A 484 10.67 48.03 7.41
N ALA A 485 11.23 47.15 8.25
CA ALA A 485 12.51 46.49 7.97
C ALA A 485 12.44 45.63 6.70
N HIS A 486 11.35 44.90 6.52
CA HIS A 486 11.14 44.10 5.31
C HIS A 486 10.87 44.96 4.07
N LEU A 487 10.17 46.11 4.20
CA LEU A 487 9.96 47.04 3.11
C LEU A 487 11.27 47.66 2.61
N ASP A 488 12.19 48.00 3.50
CA ASP A 488 13.52 48.51 3.14
C ASP A 488 14.33 47.46 2.34
N GLU A 489 14.29 46.19 2.78
CA GLU A 489 14.89 45.09 2.03
C GLU A 489 14.23 44.91 0.65
N LEU A 490 12.90 44.96 0.59
CA LEU A 490 12.14 44.82 -0.66
C LEU A 490 12.39 45.98 -1.65
N VAL A 491 12.65 47.18 -1.14
CA VAL A 491 13.07 48.34 -1.94
C VAL A 491 14.50 48.17 -2.45
N ALA A 492 15.42 47.71 -1.61
CA ALA A 492 16.80 47.41 -2.02
C ALA A 492 16.83 46.29 -3.08
N GLU A 493 15.89 45.36 -3.01
CA GLU A 493 15.72 44.25 -3.95
C GLU A 493 14.95 44.63 -5.23
N GLY A 494 14.33 45.82 -5.28
CA GLY A 494 13.58 46.32 -6.44
C GLY A 494 12.15 45.77 -6.62
N SER A 495 11.69 44.91 -5.72
CA SER A 495 10.34 44.30 -5.75
C SER A 495 9.23 45.28 -5.33
N VAL A 496 9.60 46.28 -4.53
CA VAL A 496 8.72 47.35 -4.05
C VAL A 496 9.40 48.68 -4.34
N LYS A 497 8.63 49.71 -4.69
CA LYS A 497 9.15 51.07 -4.85
C LYS A 497 8.53 52.00 -3.81
N ARG A 498 9.33 52.93 -3.31
CA ARG A 498 8.85 54.04 -2.47
C ARG A 498 8.21 55.10 -3.37
N VAL A 499 6.98 55.49 -3.06
CA VAL A 499 6.24 56.55 -3.74
C VAL A 499 6.68 57.91 -3.17
N ARG A 500 6.64 58.98 -3.98
CA ARG A 500 7.11 60.32 -3.59
C ARG A 500 6.20 61.04 -2.59
N GLU A 501 4.97 60.58 -2.41
CA GLU A 501 3.99 61.17 -1.50
C GLU A 501 4.13 60.53 -0.10
N GLU A 502 4.02 61.36 0.94
CA GLU A 502 3.98 60.91 2.35
C GLU A 502 2.53 60.57 2.73
N SER A 503 2.35 59.56 3.57
CA SER A 503 1.02 59.20 4.08
C SER A 503 0.43 60.35 4.93
N PRO A 504 -0.88 60.39 5.15
CA PRO A 504 -1.51 61.38 6.04
C PRO A 504 -0.91 61.42 7.46
N GLU A 505 -0.22 60.35 7.87
CA GLU A 505 0.42 60.17 9.17
C GLU A 505 1.95 60.44 9.12
N GLY A 506 2.48 60.88 7.97
CA GLY A 506 3.89 61.26 7.79
C GLY A 506 4.83 60.10 7.44
N GLY A 507 4.28 58.93 7.09
CA GLY A 507 5.04 57.73 6.73
C GLY A 507 5.42 57.65 5.26
N ALA A 508 6.46 56.87 4.93
CA ALA A 508 6.78 56.53 3.55
C ALA A 508 5.71 55.61 2.94
N LEU A 509 5.18 55.95 1.77
CA LEU A 509 4.26 55.10 1.02
C LEU A 509 5.03 54.16 0.09
N TYR A 510 4.57 52.91 0.01
CA TYR A 510 5.17 51.86 -0.80
C TYR A 510 4.17 51.32 -1.82
N TRP A 511 4.67 50.86 -2.96
CA TRP A 511 3.86 50.27 -4.03
C TRP A 511 4.59 49.09 -4.66
N VAL A 512 3.84 48.03 -5.02
CA VAL A 512 4.41 46.85 -5.68
C VAL A 512 4.95 47.21 -7.06
N ASN A 513 6.19 46.86 -7.32
CA ASN A 513 6.85 47.15 -8.60
C ASN A 513 6.86 45.89 -9.48
N LEU A 514 5.69 45.47 -9.97
CA LEU A 514 5.55 44.38 -10.95
C LEU A 514 5.16 44.96 -12.31
N PRO A 515 6.14 45.26 -13.19
CA PRO A 515 5.83 45.65 -14.56
C PRO A 515 5.17 44.47 -15.32
N ILE A 516 4.36 44.79 -16.33
CA ILE A 516 4.02 43.83 -17.37
C ILE A 516 5.33 43.63 -18.16
N ILE A 517 5.97 42.47 -18.00
CA ILE A 517 7.26 42.20 -18.62
C ILE A 517 7.02 41.60 -20.00
N GLU A 518 7.36 42.32 -21.05
CA GLU A 518 7.38 41.80 -22.42
C GLU A 518 8.67 41.01 -22.70
N ASP A 519 8.67 40.14 -23.72
CA ASP A 519 9.81 39.28 -24.08
C ASP A 519 11.14 40.06 -24.19
N ALA A 520 11.12 41.23 -24.83
CA ALA A 520 12.31 42.06 -25.01
C ALA A 520 12.89 42.58 -23.68
N GLU A 521 12.06 42.79 -22.66
CA GLU A 521 12.48 43.17 -21.32
C GLU A 521 12.90 41.93 -20.51
N TRP A 522 12.18 40.80 -20.68
CA TRP A 522 12.52 39.50 -20.06
C TRP A 522 13.93 39.04 -20.44
N GLU A 523 14.29 39.22 -21.71
CA GLU A 523 15.62 38.93 -22.26
C GLU A 523 16.76 39.71 -21.57
N THR A 524 16.48 40.90 -21.02
CA THR A 524 17.49 41.74 -20.35
C THR A 524 17.83 41.29 -18.93
N PHE A 525 16.99 40.46 -18.29
CA PHE A 525 17.25 39.95 -16.95
C PHE A 525 18.23 38.77 -16.95
N SER A 526 19.12 38.73 -15.96
CA SER A 526 19.96 37.56 -15.69
C SER A 526 19.12 36.36 -15.21
N GLN A 527 19.65 35.14 -15.36
CA GLN A 527 18.96 33.92 -14.91
C GLN A 527 18.53 33.98 -13.42
N PRO A 528 19.36 34.42 -12.45
CA PRO A 528 18.92 34.54 -11.06
C PRO A 528 17.78 35.55 -10.86
N GLN A 529 17.76 36.64 -11.64
CA GLN A 529 16.66 37.62 -11.62
C GLN A 529 15.38 37.01 -12.18
N ARG A 530 15.45 36.30 -13.31
CA ARG A 530 14.30 35.58 -13.90
C ARG A 530 13.76 34.53 -12.93
N GLU A 531 14.62 33.75 -12.28
CA GLU A 531 14.21 32.76 -11.28
C GLU A 531 13.50 33.40 -10.08
N LYS A 532 14.01 34.54 -9.60
CA LYS A 532 13.39 35.29 -8.50
C LYS A 532 12.01 35.83 -8.89
N ILE A 533 11.89 36.42 -10.08
CA ILE A 533 10.63 36.94 -10.61
C ILE A 533 9.62 35.81 -10.82
N SER A 534 10.04 34.69 -11.42
CA SER A 534 9.18 33.51 -11.63
C SER A 534 8.66 32.91 -10.34
N LYS A 535 9.52 32.77 -9.31
CA LYS A 535 9.08 32.31 -7.96
C LYS A 535 8.03 33.25 -7.39
N HIS A 536 8.26 34.56 -7.49
CA HIS A 536 7.36 35.57 -6.96
C HIS A 536 5.99 35.57 -7.66
N ILE A 537 5.96 35.56 -9.00
CA ILE A 537 4.73 35.47 -9.79
C ILE A 537 3.98 34.16 -9.50
N GLY A 538 4.70 33.04 -9.40
CA GLY A 538 4.12 31.74 -9.07
C GLY A 538 3.39 31.73 -7.72
N TYR A 539 3.94 32.40 -6.71
CA TYR A 539 3.28 32.54 -5.41
C TYR A 539 2.02 33.39 -5.47
N LEU A 540 2.04 34.54 -6.16
CA LEU A 540 0.88 35.41 -6.29
C LEU A 540 -0.29 34.68 -6.99
N VAL A 541 0.00 33.96 -8.08
CA VAL A 541 -0.98 33.16 -8.82
C VAL A 541 -1.64 32.12 -7.92
N LEU A 542 -0.84 31.41 -7.13
CA LEU A 542 -1.34 30.37 -6.26
C LEU A 542 -2.24 30.92 -5.15
N GLU A 543 -1.84 32.02 -4.52
CA GLU A 543 -2.60 32.65 -3.43
C GLU A 543 -3.94 33.22 -3.91
N ASP A 544 -3.96 33.88 -5.08
CA ASP A 544 -5.19 34.39 -5.71
C ASP A 544 -6.23 33.27 -5.92
N VAL A 545 -5.76 32.09 -6.39
CA VAL A 545 -6.61 30.90 -6.55
C VAL A 545 -7.13 30.42 -5.20
N MET A 546 -6.25 30.31 -4.20
CA MET A 546 -6.60 29.84 -2.86
C MET A 546 -7.62 30.75 -2.18
N GLN A 547 -7.43 32.07 -2.26
CA GLN A 547 -8.35 33.05 -1.70
C GLN A 547 -9.72 33.00 -2.37
N SER A 548 -9.76 32.91 -3.70
CA SER A 548 -11.00 32.77 -4.47
C SER A 548 -11.77 31.50 -4.09
N VAL A 549 -11.07 30.38 -3.85
CA VAL A 549 -11.66 29.13 -3.35
C VAL A 549 -12.19 29.30 -1.93
N LYS A 550 -11.41 29.89 -1.02
CA LYS A 550 -11.80 30.17 0.37
C LYS A 550 -13.03 31.08 0.44
N ALA A 551 -13.10 32.09 -0.41
CA ALA A 551 -14.23 33.01 -0.54
C ALA A 551 -15.44 32.39 -1.27
N LYS A 552 -15.32 31.15 -1.78
CA LYS A 552 -16.35 30.43 -2.54
C LYS A 552 -16.80 31.16 -3.81
N VAL A 553 -15.91 31.93 -4.42
CA VAL A 553 -16.16 32.63 -5.68
C VAL A 553 -15.47 31.97 -6.88
N PHE A 554 -14.55 31.03 -6.64
CA PHE A 554 -13.76 30.37 -7.68
C PHE A 554 -14.57 29.55 -8.70
N ASP A 555 -15.67 28.93 -8.28
CA ASP A 555 -16.60 28.16 -9.14
C ASP A 555 -17.94 28.89 -9.35
N ARG A 556 -18.07 30.14 -8.89
CA ARG A 556 -19.36 30.85 -8.86
C ARG A 556 -19.87 31.21 -10.26
N ARG A 557 -18.98 31.41 -11.22
CA ARG A 557 -19.30 31.79 -12.60
C ARG A 557 -18.82 30.73 -13.59
N PRO A 558 -19.59 30.46 -14.66
CA PRO A 558 -19.17 29.55 -15.72
C PRO A 558 -18.03 30.12 -16.57
N GLU A 559 -17.82 31.44 -16.60
CA GLU A 559 -16.72 32.12 -17.30
C GLU A 559 -15.40 32.03 -16.51
N ARG A 560 -14.98 30.79 -16.21
CA ARG A 560 -13.66 30.48 -15.65
C ARG A 560 -12.91 29.56 -16.60
N PHE A 561 -11.61 29.80 -16.73
CA PHE A 561 -10.73 29.03 -17.59
C PHE A 561 -9.59 28.43 -16.77
N LEU A 562 -9.59 27.12 -16.61
CA LEU A 562 -8.49 26.36 -16.00
C LEU A 562 -8.17 25.18 -16.91
N THR A 563 -7.18 25.35 -17.78
CA THR A 563 -6.82 24.34 -18.78
C THR A 563 -5.39 23.91 -18.57
N ARG A 564 -5.18 22.59 -18.38
CA ARG A 564 -3.86 21.96 -18.32
C ARG A 564 -3.78 20.90 -19.42
N PHE A 565 -2.85 21.05 -20.34
CA PHE A 565 -2.56 20.08 -21.39
C PHE A 565 -1.05 19.89 -21.51
N GLY A 566 -0.62 18.68 -21.87
CA GLY A 566 0.79 18.35 -22.10
C GLY A 566 1.04 18.08 -23.57
N GLY A 567 2.23 18.46 -24.06
CA GLY A 567 2.66 18.25 -25.44
C GLY A 567 4.19 18.36 -25.54
N ARG A 568 4.74 17.99 -26.70
CA ARG A 568 6.16 18.18 -27.01
C ARG A 568 6.27 19.18 -28.15
N VAL A 569 7.12 20.19 -27.98
CA VAL A 569 7.43 21.20 -29.01
C VAL A 569 8.95 21.26 -29.19
N ASP A 570 9.39 21.66 -30.38
CA ASP A 570 10.77 22.08 -30.61
C ASP A 570 10.95 23.57 -30.24
N GLU A 571 12.16 24.12 -30.38
CA GLU A 571 12.45 25.55 -30.09
C GLU A 571 11.51 26.48 -30.85
N ARG A 572 11.21 26.15 -32.12
CA ARG A 572 10.28 26.92 -32.95
C ARG A 572 8.87 26.90 -32.34
N GLY A 573 8.38 25.73 -31.95
CA GLY A 573 7.08 25.60 -31.29
C GLY A 573 7.03 26.32 -29.93
N MET A 574 8.15 26.41 -29.21
CA MET A 574 8.24 27.22 -27.97
C MET A 574 8.06 28.72 -28.26
N VAL A 575 8.71 29.25 -29.31
CA VAL A 575 8.54 30.64 -29.76
C VAL A 575 7.11 30.91 -30.25
N GLU A 576 6.52 29.99 -31.02
CA GLU A 576 5.15 30.12 -31.52
C GLU A 576 4.13 30.16 -30.37
N LEU A 577 4.32 29.35 -29.31
CA LEU A 577 3.50 29.41 -28.10
C LEU A 577 3.67 30.72 -27.33
N GLY A 578 4.90 31.23 -27.21
CA GLY A 578 5.18 32.52 -26.55
C GLY A 578 4.49 33.69 -27.24
N ASN A 579 4.54 33.75 -28.58
CA ASN A 579 3.87 34.80 -29.35
C ASN A 579 2.35 34.80 -29.15
N LEU A 580 1.71 33.61 -29.20
CA LEU A 580 0.27 33.47 -28.97
C LEU A 580 -0.12 33.94 -27.56
N HIS A 581 0.72 33.65 -26.57
CA HIS A 581 0.52 34.08 -25.19
C HIS A 581 0.55 35.61 -25.06
N ASN A 582 1.53 36.25 -25.71
CA ASN A 582 1.65 37.71 -25.74
C ASN A 582 0.49 38.41 -26.47
N GLU A 583 0.01 37.84 -27.58
CA GLU A 583 -1.20 38.33 -28.25
C GLU A 583 -2.42 38.26 -27.32
N THR A 584 -2.56 37.14 -26.59
CA THR A 584 -3.67 36.95 -25.65
C THR A 584 -3.59 37.91 -24.46
N LEU A 585 -2.39 38.15 -23.94
CA LEU A 585 -2.15 39.14 -22.88
C LEU A 585 -2.55 40.55 -23.33
N ARG A 586 -2.07 41.00 -24.49
CA ARG A 586 -2.40 42.33 -25.04
C ARG A 586 -3.90 42.50 -25.25
N ALA A 587 -4.56 41.51 -25.83
CA ALA A 587 -6.01 41.52 -26.02
C ALA A 587 -6.77 41.59 -24.68
N SER A 588 -6.28 40.91 -23.65
CA SER A 588 -6.86 40.95 -22.30
C SER A 588 -6.72 42.34 -21.67
N LEU A 589 -5.56 42.98 -21.79
CA LEU A 589 -5.33 44.33 -21.27
C LEU A 589 -6.20 45.38 -21.98
N GLU A 590 -6.39 45.26 -23.29
CA GLU A 590 -7.32 46.13 -24.04
C GLU A 590 -8.78 45.96 -23.59
N ILE A 591 -9.18 44.76 -23.18
CA ILE A 591 -10.51 44.53 -22.60
C ILE A 591 -10.63 45.24 -21.25
N VAL A 592 -9.63 45.10 -20.37
CA VAL A 592 -9.62 45.77 -19.05
C VAL A 592 -9.69 47.28 -19.22
N LYS A 593 -8.86 47.86 -20.09
CA LYS A 593 -8.86 49.30 -20.38
C LYS A 593 -10.22 49.81 -20.89
N ARG A 594 -10.81 49.14 -21.89
CA ARG A 594 -12.16 49.48 -22.38
C ARG A 594 -13.23 49.32 -21.31
N ASN A 595 -13.01 48.46 -20.31
CA ASN A 595 -13.94 48.29 -19.21
C ASN A 595 -13.82 49.42 -18.19
N GLU A 596 -12.61 49.84 -17.83
CA GLU A 596 -12.37 50.98 -16.95
C GLU A 596 -13.02 52.25 -17.50
N GLU A 597 -12.90 52.50 -18.81
CA GLU A 597 -13.57 53.62 -19.48
C GLU A 597 -15.11 53.57 -19.33
N ARG A 598 -15.73 52.38 -19.44
CA ARG A 598 -17.18 52.21 -19.26
C ARG A 598 -17.63 52.37 -17.81
N LEU A 599 -16.90 51.78 -16.86
CA LEU A 599 -17.22 51.86 -15.43
C LEU A 599 -17.13 53.30 -14.92
N ALA A 600 -16.20 54.11 -15.46
CA ALA A 600 -16.09 55.53 -15.15
C ALA A 600 -17.28 56.37 -15.67
N GLU A 601 -17.96 55.94 -16.74
CA GLU A 601 -19.14 56.61 -17.29
C GLU A 601 -20.44 56.21 -16.56
N GLU A 602 -20.53 54.98 -16.06
CA GLU A 602 -21.76 54.38 -15.50
C GLU A 602 -21.87 54.41 -13.97
N ASP A 603 -20.82 54.84 -13.25
CA ASP A 603 -20.72 54.84 -11.76
C ASP A 603 -21.06 53.46 -11.13
N GLU A 604 -20.71 52.38 -11.85
CA GLU A 604 -20.91 51.00 -11.40
C GLU A 604 -19.64 50.41 -10.77
N ALA A 605 -19.82 49.55 -9.77
CA ALA A 605 -18.70 48.80 -9.18
C ALA A 605 -18.24 47.68 -10.13
N GLY A 606 -16.98 47.72 -10.54
CA GLY A 606 -16.35 46.69 -11.38
C GLY A 606 -16.29 45.31 -10.71
N ILE A 607 -16.14 44.26 -11.52
CA ILE A 607 -15.91 42.90 -11.03
C ILE A 607 -14.40 42.70 -10.87
N PRO A 608 -13.90 42.38 -9.67
CA PRO A 608 -12.49 42.07 -9.50
C PRO A 608 -12.17 40.75 -10.21
N ILE A 609 -11.16 40.77 -11.09
CA ILE A 609 -10.69 39.60 -11.82
C ILE A 609 -9.19 39.40 -11.61
N ARG A 610 -8.75 38.15 -11.76
CA ARG A 610 -7.35 37.77 -11.92
C ARG A 610 -7.28 36.86 -13.15
N ALA A 611 -6.47 37.26 -14.14
CA ALA A 611 -6.23 36.48 -15.34
C ALA A 611 -4.84 35.84 -15.23
N VAL A 612 -4.79 34.51 -15.33
CA VAL A 612 -3.55 33.74 -15.17
C VAL A 612 -3.25 33.00 -16.46
N GLN A 613 -2.00 33.12 -16.89
CA GLN A 613 -1.55 32.69 -18.19
C GLN A 613 -0.07 32.29 -18.04
N ALA A 614 0.27 31.01 -18.24
CA ALA A 614 1.65 30.54 -18.11
C ALA A 614 2.01 29.47 -19.16
N VAL A 615 3.18 29.62 -19.78
CA VAL A 615 3.84 28.63 -20.65
C VAL A 615 5.30 28.55 -20.19
N PHE A 616 5.78 27.34 -19.88
CA PHE A 616 7.15 27.12 -19.41
C PHE A 616 7.62 25.71 -19.75
N GLU A 617 8.93 25.52 -19.80
CA GLU A 617 9.53 24.22 -20.00
C GLU A 617 9.38 23.34 -18.74
N MET A 618 8.99 22.09 -18.92
CA MET A 618 8.89 21.09 -17.84
C MET A 618 10.18 20.26 -17.80
N PRO A 619 10.64 19.82 -16.61
CA PRO A 619 11.77 18.91 -16.53
C PRO A 619 11.47 17.59 -17.26
N PRO A 620 12.50 16.92 -17.83
CA PRO A 620 12.31 15.63 -18.49
C PRO A 620 11.75 14.57 -17.53
N GLU A 621 10.81 13.74 -18.00
CA GLU A 621 10.08 12.74 -17.18
C GLU A 621 10.99 11.66 -16.55
N SER A 622 12.22 11.53 -17.05
CA SER A 622 13.33 10.76 -16.50
C SER A 622 14.43 11.75 -16.18
N GLY A 623 14.94 11.78 -14.94
CA GLY A 623 15.87 12.79 -14.39
C GLY A 623 17.22 12.97 -15.11
N GLY A 624 17.19 13.24 -16.42
CA GLY A 624 18.31 13.70 -17.20
C GLY A 624 18.60 15.15 -16.86
N GLU A 625 19.89 15.43 -16.68
CA GLU A 625 20.40 16.76 -16.36
C GLU A 625 19.93 17.79 -17.39
N ILE A 626 19.36 18.89 -16.89
CA ILE A 626 19.11 20.10 -17.66
C ILE A 626 20.50 20.66 -18.00
N ARG A 627 20.84 20.80 -19.29
CA ARG A 627 22.07 21.50 -19.67
C ARG A 627 21.93 22.95 -19.22
N GLN A 628 22.70 23.34 -18.21
CA GLN A 628 22.94 24.75 -17.94
C GLN A 628 23.80 25.27 -19.10
N GLU A 629 23.21 26.06 -19.99
CA GLU A 629 24.00 26.88 -20.91
C GLU A 629 24.53 28.09 -20.13
N GLU A 630 25.86 28.28 -20.20
CA GLU A 630 26.61 29.38 -19.55
C GLU A 630 26.26 30.77 -20.09
#